data_AF-A0A7S3QXL2-F1
#
_entry.id   AF-A0A7S3QXL2-F1
#
_cell.length_a   1.000
_cell.length_b   1.000
_cell.length_c   1.000
_cell.angle_alpha   90.00
_cell.angle_beta   90.00
_cell.angle_gamma   90.00
#
_symmetry.space_group_name_H-M   'P 1'
#
loop_
_entity.id
_entity.type
_entity.pdbx_description
1 polymer ?
#
loop_
_entity_poly.entity_id
_entity_poly.type
_entity_poly.pdbx_seq_one_letter_code
_entity_poly.pdbx_strand_id
1 'polypeptide(L)'
;GDAALLRSLEGRGAKVAAMLAFSSGEPILAKVYSCFSLLGFGNLDYLPSEDSVTLTLVEKYVKFKQGEIWVAIASNFEASGIRPTAPDRERLTSGIELSEHLATAVRDAQLSILGREAQEAAKKEEKFYEDMRNQRKLEIESKFYKKDRSQLTLAEIRQAKEKKEAMLRNSIRDFQVSPLDLPGED
;
A
#
# COMPACT_ATOMS: atom_id res chain seq x y z
N GLY A 1 -1.69 3.68 36.63
CA GLY A 1 -1.79 3.70 35.16
C GLY A 1 -3.03 2.96 34.69
N ASP A 2 -3.11 1.65 34.94
CA ASP A 2 -4.10 0.78 34.28
C ASP A 2 -5.56 0.91 34.74
N ALA A 3 -5.83 1.17 36.02
CA ALA A 3 -7.20 1.21 36.53
C ALA A 3 -8.05 2.40 36.02
N ALA A 4 -7.41 3.43 35.48
CA ALA A 4 -8.07 4.57 34.84
C ALA A 4 -8.34 4.31 33.34
N LEU A 5 -7.43 3.59 32.67
CA LEU A 5 -7.63 3.15 31.29
C LEU A 5 -8.73 2.10 31.19
N LEU A 6 -8.78 1.13 32.11
CA LEU A 6 -9.83 0.11 32.15
C LEU A 6 -11.22 0.71 32.40
N ARG A 7 -11.34 1.69 33.31
CA ARG A 7 -12.61 2.42 33.53
C ARG A 7 -13.04 3.29 32.34
N SER A 8 -12.07 3.87 31.62
CA SER A 8 -12.34 4.63 30.39
C SER A 8 -12.83 3.71 29.26
N LEU A 9 -12.28 2.50 29.17
CA LEU A 9 -12.66 1.49 28.19
C LEU A 9 -14.04 0.87 28.50
N GLU A 10 -14.35 0.57 29.76
CA GLU A 10 -15.69 0.14 30.19
C GLU A 10 -16.77 1.18 29.87
N GLY A 11 -16.48 2.46 30.11
CA GLY A 11 -17.40 3.56 29.80
C GLY A 11 -17.63 3.75 28.29
N ARG A 12 -16.61 3.49 27.46
CA ARG A 12 -16.76 3.51 26.00
C ARG A 12 -17.56 2.31 25.50
N GLY A 13 -17.27 1.10 25.98
CA GLY A 13 -18.00 -0.11 25.62
C GLY A 13 -19.49 -0.04 25.97
N ALA A 14 -19.82 0.48 27.16
CA ALA A 14 -21.20 0.68 27.59
C ALA A 14 -21.94 1.72 26.73
N LYS A 15 -21.28 2.82 26.33
CA LYS A 15 -21.85 3.82 25.42
C LYS A 15 -22.10 3.27 24.03
N VAL A 16 -21.16 2.49 23.49
CA VAL A 16 -21.31 1.84 22.19
C VAL A 16 -22.46 0.84 22.20
N ALA A 17 -22.58 0.03 23.27
CA ALA A 17 -23.68 -0.92 23.44
C ALA A 17 -25.04 -0.22 23.57
N ALA A 18 -25.12 0.88 24.36
CA ALA A 18 -26.34 1.67 24.50
C ALA A 18 -26.76 2.34 23.18
N MET A 19 -25.81 2.81 22.37
CA MET A 19 -26.09 3.43 21.08
C MET A 19 -26.54 2.42 20.02
N LEU A 20 -25.93 1.21 20.01
CA LEU A 20 -26.38 0.09 19.18
C LEU A 20 -27.80 -0.35 19.55
N ALA A 21 -28.13 -0.37 20.84
CA ALA A 21 -29.47 -0.71 21.33
C ALA A 21 -30.54 0.34 20.97
N PHE A 22 -30.20 1.64 21.02
CA PHE A 22 -31.10 2.73 20.63
C PHE A 22 -31.40 2.75 19.11
N SER A 23 -30.49 2.22 18.30
CA SER A 23 -30.50 2.35 16.83
C SER A 23 -31.23 1.21 16.08
N SER A 24 -32.02 0.36 16.76
CA SER A 24 -32.69 -0.78 16.11
C SER A 24 -33.73 -0.41 15.03
N GLY A 25 -34.04 0.88 14.83
CA GLY A 25 -34.94 1.40 13.78
C GLY A 25 -34.30 2.35 12.74
N GLU A 26 -33.00 2.64 12.81
CA GLU A 26 -32.36 3.62 11.91
C GLU A 26 -31.63 2.97 10.70
N PRO A 27 -31.49 3.72 9.57
CA PRO A 27 -30.73 3.25 8.41
C PRO A 27 -29.28 2.96 8.78
N ILE A 28 -28.69 1.94 8.15
CA ILE A 28 -27.36 1.41 8.50
C ILE A 28 -26.25 2.48 8.53
N LEU A 29 -26.35 3.52 7.70
CA LEU A 29 -25.42 4.65 7.67
C LEU A 29 -25.40 5.46 8.98
N ALA A 30 -26.54 5.63 9.63
CA ALA A 30 -26.63 6.33 10.92
C ALA A 30 -25.90 5.56 12.02
N LYS A 31 -25.96 4.22 11.98
CA LYS A 31 -25.22 3.33 12.89
C LYS A 31 -23.73 3.48 12.71
N VAL A 32 -23.26 3.40 11.47
CA VAL A 32 -21.85 3.54 11.13
C VAL A 32 -21.34 4.91 11.56
N TYR A 33 -22.07 5.99 11.22
CA TYR A 33 -21.74 7.34 11.68
C TYR A 33 -21.62 7.42 13.20
N SER A 34 -22.58 6.86 13.93
CA SER A 34 -22.60 6.88 15.40
C SER A 34 -21.37 6.20 15.99
N CYS A 35 -20.99 5.03 15.48
CA CYS A 35 -19.77 4.33 15.90
C CYS A 35 -18.51 5.18 15.64
N PHE A 36 -18.34 5.69 14.41
CA PHE A 36 -17.16 6.48 14.05
C PHE A 36 -17.14 7.88 14.68
N SER A 37 -18.28 8.43 15.09
CA SER A 37 -18.34 9.68 15.87
C SER A 37 -17.67 9.56 17.24
N LEU A 38 -17.65 8.35 17.82
CA LEU A 38 -17.02 8.05 19.10
C LEU A 38 -15.57 7.59 18.95
N LEU A 39 -15.28 6.80 17.91
CA LEU A 39 -13.96 6.23 17.65
C LEU A 39 -13.03 7.21 16.91
N GLY A 40 -13.61 8.17 16.18
CA GLY A 40 -12.92 9.04 15.23
C GLY A 40 -12.95 8.47 13.81
N PHE A 41 -12.99 9.37 12.83
CA PHE A 41 -12.96 9.03 11.40
C PHE A 41 -11.53 8.96 10.81
N GLY A 42 -10.49 9.25 11.61
CA GLY A 42 -9.10 9.26 11.17
C GLY A 42 -8.31 7.98 11.48
N ASN A 43 -7.19 7.78 10.78
CA ASN A 43 -6.19 6.71 11.00
C ASN A 43 -6.70 5.29 10.71
N LEU A 44 -7.28 5.10 9.53
CA LEU A 44 -7.82 3.84 9.07
C LEU A 44 -7.05 3.30 7.85
N ASP A 45 -5.72 3.31 7.95
CA ASP A 45 -4.80 2.98 6.84
C ASP A 45 -4.89 1.52 6.38
N TYR A 46 -5.60 0.68 7.15
CA TYR A 46 -5.85 -0.71 6.83
C TYR A 46 -7.14 -0.93 6.01
N LEU A 47 -7.98 0.09 5.83
CA LEU A 47 -9.20 -0.04 5.04
C LEU A 47 -8.90 0.04 3.53
N PRO A 48 -9.61 -0.75 2.71
CA PRO A 48 -9.55 -0.61 1.27
C PRO A 48 -10.08 0.76 0.85
N SER A 49 -9.64 1.22 -0.32
CA SER A 49 -10.01 2.54 -0.88
C SER A 49 -11.52 2.73 -1.03
N GLU A 50 -12.24 1.69 -1.44
CA GLU A 50 -13.71 1.69 -1.57
C GLU A 50 -14.41 2.01 -0.25
N ASP A 51 -13.95 1.40 0.83
CA ASP A 51 -14.49 1.67 2.16
C ASP A 51 -14.04 3.05 2.68
N SER A 52 -12.82 3.48 2.36
CA SER A 52 -12.35 4.84 2.66
C SER A 52 -13.20 5.90 1.97
N VAL A 53 -13.59 5.67 0.71
CA VAL A 53 -14.51 6.51 -0.06
C VAL A 53 -15.88 6.54 0.60
N THR A 54 -16.40 5.39 1.03
CA THR A 54 -17.67 5.30 1.75
C THR A 54 -17.62 6.05 3.09
N LEU A 55 -16.50 5.95 3.82
CA LEU A 55 -16.33 6.64 5.09
C LEU A 55 -16.33 8.16 4.96
N THR A 56 -15.80 8.72 3.86
CA THR A 56 -15.90 10.18 3.63
C THR A 56 -17.35 10.66 3.51
N LEU A 57 -18.24 9.83 2.95
CA LEU A 57 -19.68 10.10 2.90
C LEU A 57 -20.29 9.99 4.29
N VAL A 58 -19.98 8.92 5.03
CA VAL A 58 -20.48 8.69 6.39
C VAL A 58 -20.08 9.82 7.33
N GLU A 59 -18.85 10.33 7.25
CA GLU A 59 -18.36 11.44 8.08
C GLU A 59 -19.27 12.68 7.99
N LYS A 60 -19.83 12.93 6.81
CA LYS A 60 -20.72 14.08 6.57
C LYS A 60 -22.21 13.72 6.67
N TYR A 61 -22.57 12.52 7.13
CA TYR A 61 -23.94 12.01 7.19
C TYR A 61 -24.93 12.99 7.85
N VAL A 62 -24.62 13.50 9.05
CA VAL A 62 -25.52 14.43 9.76
C VAL A 62 -25.77 15.71 8.98
N LYS A 63 -24.75 16.20 8.26
CA LYS A 63 -24.87 17.39 7.41
C LYS A 63 -25.74 17.12 6.18
N PHE A 64 -25.64 15.93 5.59
CA PHE A 64 -26.55 15.52 4.52
C PHE A 64 -27.99 15.38 4.99
N LYS A 65 -28.22 14.79 6.18
CA LYS A 65 -29.56 14.75 6.80
C LYS A 65 -30.12 16.14 7.06
N GLN A 66 -29.27 17.09 7.47
CA GLN A 66 -29.66 18.49 7.60
C GLN A 66 -30.05 19.10 6.24
N GLY A 67 -29.32 18.79 5.17
CA GLY A 67 -29.66 19.20 3.80
C GLY A 67 -31.00 18.65 3.32
N GLU A 68 -31.28 17.37 3.56
CA GLU A 68 -32.57 16.76 3.24
C GLU A 68 -33.74 17.48 3.95
N ILE A 69 -33.54 17.90 5.20
CA ILE A 69 -34.54 18.68 5.94
C ILE A 69 -34.78 20.03 5.27
N TRP A 70 -33.73 20.74 4.83
CA TRP A 70 -33.89 22.00 4.12
C TRP A 70 -34.72 21.85 2.83
N VAL A 71 -34.43 20.81 2.04
CA VAL A 71 -35.18 20.49 0.82
C VAL A 71 -36.63 20.10 1.14
N ALA A 72 -36.84 19.29 2.18
CA ALA A 72 -38.18 18.89 2.61
C ALA A 72 -39.03 20.08 3.08
N ILE A 73 -38.44 21.02 3.81
CA ILE A 73 -39.11 22.25 4.25
C ILE A 73 -39.52 23.08 3.02
N ALA A 74 -38.59 23.29 2.07
CA ALA A 74 -38.88 24.04 0.85
C ALA A 74 -40.02 23.39 0.04
N SER A 75 -39.95 22.06 -0.16
CA SER A 75 -40.99 21.29 -0.85
C SER A 75 -42.35 21.35 -0.13
N ASN A 76 -42.36 21.34 1.21
CA ASN A 76 -43.60 21.44 1.98
C ASN A 76 -44.27 22.82 1.83
N PHE A 77 -43.48 23.90 1.81
CA PHE A 77 -44.00 25.24 1.54
C PHE A 77 -44.65 25.33 0.16
N GLU A 78 -43.99 24.77 -0.87
CA GLU A 78 -44.54 24.70 -2.23
C GLU A 78 -45.83 23.89 -2.29
N ALA A 79 -45.85 22.69 -1.70
CA ALA A 79 -47.02 21.81 -1.67
C ALA A 79 -48.21 22.43 -0.93
N SER A 80 -47.94 23.22 0.12
CA SER A 80 -48.97 23.92 0.90
C SER A 80 -49.41 25.23 0.26
N GLY A 81 -48.80 25.67 -0.85
CA GLY A 81 -49.05 26.96 -1.48
C GLY A 81 -48.66 28.16 -0.60
N ILE A 82 -47.83 27.93 0.43
CA ILE A 82 -47.41 28.95 1.37
C ILE A 82 -46.12 29.57 0.87
N ARG A 83 -46.10 30.90 0.72
CA ARG A 83 -44.89 31.64 0.37
C ARG A 83 -44.16 32.07 1.65
N PRO A 84 -42.95 31.56 1.94
CA PRO A 84 -42.18 31.99 3.12
C PRO A 84 -41.84 33.48 3.03
N THR A 85 -41.48 34.10 4.15
CA THR A 85 -41.03 35.51 4.13
C THR A 85 -39.70 35.67 3.37
N ALA A 86 -39.35 36.91 3.00
CA ALA A 86 -38.07 37.17 2.31
C ALA A 86 -36.84 36.60 3.06
N PRO A 87 -36.65 36.84 4.38
CA PRO A 87 -35.52 36.27 5.10
C PRO A 87 -35.58 34.74 5.23
N ASP A 88 -36.77 34.16 5.34
CA ASP A 88 -36.90 32.69 5.42
C ASP A 88 -36.54 32.01 4.11
N ARG A 89 -36.92 32.61 2.97
CA ARG A 89 -36.50 32.12 1.65
C ARG A 89 -34.99 32.16 1.50
N GLU A 90 -34.36 33.27 1.87
CA GLU A 90 -32.90 33.39 1.79
C GLU A 90 -32.21 32.30 2.63
N ARG A 91 -32.68 32.06 3.86
CA ARG A 91 -32.17 30.99 4.72
C ARG A 91 -32.35 29.60 4.12
N LEU A 92 -33.51 29.33 3.53
CA LEU A 92 -33.79 28.06 2.85
C LEU A 92 -32.82 27.86 1.67
N THR A 93 -32.69 28.87 0.81
CA THR A 93 -31.79 28.82 -0.35
C THR A 93 -30.35 28.61 0.09
N SER A 94 -29.84 29.40 1.03
CA SER A 94 -28.47 29.25 1.52
C SER A 94 -28.22 27.89 2.19
N GLY A 95 -29.22 27.35 2.91
CA GLY A 95 -29.12 26.02 3.52
C GLY A 95 -29.03 24.89 2.48
N ILE A 96 -29.80 25.01 1.40
CA ILE A 96 -29.77 24.06 0.27
C ILE A 96 -28.44 24.18 -0.48
N GLU A 97 -28.03 25.39 -0.87
CA GLU A 97 -26.76 25.65 -1.57
C GLU A 97 -25.56 25.12 -0.77
N LEU A 98 -25.52 25.37 0.55
CA LEU A 98 -24.46 24.84 1.41
C LEU A 98 -24.40 23.30 1.37
N SER A 99 -25.56 22.65 1.30
CA SER A 99 -25.66 21.19 1.24
C SER A 99 -25.18 20.64 -0.11
N GLU A 100 -25.46 21.35 -1.21
CA GLU A 100 -24.97 21.02 -2.56
C GLU A 100 -23.45 21.23 -2.69
N HIS A 101 -22.93 22.32 -2.12
CA HIS A 101 -21.50 22.56 -2.05
C HIS A 101 -20.79 21.47 -1.25
N LEU A 102 -21.37 21.05 -0.12
CA LEU A 102 -20.85 19.93 0.66
C LEU A 102 -20.85 18.62 -0.15
N ALA A 103 -21.93 18.32 -0.88
CA ALA A 103 -22.00 17.14 -1.74
C ALA A 103 -20.90 17.14 -2.81
N THR A 104 -20.64 18.30 -3.40
CA THR A 104 -19.58 18.48 -4.39
C THR A 104 -18.20 18.28 -3.76
N ALA A 105 -17.93 18.90 -2.62
CA ALA A 105 -16.67 18.75 -1.90
C ALA A 105 -16.40 17.29 -1.49
N VAL A 106 -17.43 16.55 -1.05
CA VAL A 106 -17.30 15.12 -0.73
C VAL A 106 -16.98 14.32 -1.99
N ARG A 107 -17.66 14.59 -3.11
CA ARG A 107 -17.37 13.93 -4.39
C ARG A 107 -15.92 14.16 -4.83
N ASP A 108 -15.43 15.38 -4.72
CA ASP A 108 -14.05 15.72 -5.10
C ASP A 108 -13.04 15.01 -4.19
N ALA A 109 -13.32 14.92 -2.89
CA ALA A 109 -12.50 14.16 -1.95
C ALA A 109 -12.47 12.66 -2.30
N GLN A 110 -13.62 12.07 -2.64
CA GLN A 110 -13.72 10.68 -3.06
C GLN A 110 -12.91 10.41 -4.34
N LEU A 111 -13.01 11.29 -5.33
CA LEU A 111 -12.23 11.21 -6.57
C LEU A 111 -10.72 11.33 -6.30
N SER A 112 -10.33 12.20 -5.38
CA SER A 112 -8.93 12.34 -4.98
C SER A 112 -8.37 11.06 -4.35
N ILE A 113 -9.15 10.37 -3.49
CA ILE A 113 -8.76 9.10 -2.88
C ILE A 113 -8.53 8.03 -3.94
N LEU A 114 -9.49 7.86 -4.86
CA LEU A 114 -9.39 6.90 -5.96
C LEU A 114 -8.23 7.22 -6.91
N GLY A 115 -8.03 8.52 -7.19
CA GLY A 115 -6.92 8.99 -8.02
C GLY A 115 -5.56 8.71 -7.39
N ARG A 116 -5.43 8.89 -6.07
CA ARG A 116 -4.19 8.57 -5.34
C ARG A 116 -3.89 7.08 -5.40
N GLU A 117 -4.88 6.23 -5.21
CA GLU A 117 -4.70 4.77 -5.29
C GLU A 117 -4.22 4.35 -6.69
N ALA A 118 -4.85 4.87 -7.75
CA ALA A 118 -4.45 4.59 -9.12
C ALA A 118 -3.00 5.04 -9.39
N GLN A 119 -2.60 6.22 -8.90
CA GLN A 119 -1.23 6.71 -9.02
C GLN A 119 -0.24 5.86 -8.22
N GLU A 120 -0.60 5.41 -7.03
CA GLU A 120 0.25 4.53 -6.21
C GLU A 120 0.42 3.16 -6.87
N ALA A 121 -0.63 2.61 -7.48
CA ALA A 121 -0.55 1.38 -8.25
C ALA A 121 0.40 1.52 -9.45
N ALA A 122 0.26 2.59 -10.24
CA ALA A 122 1.14 2.88 -11.37
C ALA A 122 2.61 3.04 -10.94
N LYS A 123 2.86 3.76 -9.83
CA LYS A 123 4.22 3.91 -9.27
C LYS A 123 4.80 2.60 -8.77
N LYS A 124 4.00 1.72 -8.17
CA LYS A 124 4.44 0.39 -7.73
C LYS A 124 4.81 -0.48 -8.93
N GLU A 125 4.00 -0.44 -9.99
CA GLU A 125 4.26 -1.15 -11.23
C GLU A 125 5.55 -0.66 -11.91
N GLU A 126 5.75 0.65 -12.03
CA GLU A 126 6.97 1.25 -12.57
C GLU A 126 8.22 0.78 -11.80
N LYS A 127 8.19 0.89 -10.46
CA LYS A 127 9.28 0.41 -9.59
C LYS A 127 9.56 -1.07 -9.79
N PHE A 128 8.52 -1.90 -9.91
CA PHE A 128 8.69 -3.33 -10.14
C PHE A 128 9.43 -3.62 -11.46
N TYR A 129 9.07 -2.93 -12.55
CA TYR A 129 9.77 -3.08 -13.82
C TYR A 129 11.20 -2.53 -13.80
N GLU A 130 11.44 -1.43 -13.10
CA GLU A 130 12.79 -0.90 -12.89
C GLU A 130 13.66 -1.89 -12.13
N ASP A 131 13.14 -2.49 -11.05
CA ASP A 131 13.84 -3.49 -10.26
C ASP A 131 14.18 -4.73 -11.10
N MET A 132 13.24 -5.24 -11.91
CA MET A 132 13.51 -6.35 -12.83
C MET A 132 14.57 -5.99 -13.87
N ARG A 133 14.55 -4.77 -14.41
CA ARG A 133 15.55 -4.30 -15.38
C ARG A 133 16.93 -4.20 -14.72
N ASN A 134 17.00 -3.71 -13.49
CA ASN A 134 18.24 -3.59 -12.72
C ASN A 134 18.81 -4.96 -12.37
N GLN A 135 17.97 -5.90 -11.90
CA GLN A 135 18.38 -7.29 -11.66
C GLN A 135 18.94 -7.93 -12.93
N ARG A 136 18.27 -7.76 -14.08
CA ARG A 136 18.75 -8.28 -15.36
C ARG A 136 20.12 -7.70 -15.76
N LYS A 137 20.34 -6.39 -15.55
CA LYS A 137 21.65 -5.76 -15.82
C LYS A 137 22.75 -6.37 -14.95
N LEU A 138 22.49 -6.50 -13.64
CA LEU A 138 23.44 -7.10 -12.70
C LEU A 138 23.76 -8.56 -13.05
N GLU A 139 22.77 -9.34 -13.51
CA GLU A 139 23.01 -10.71 -13.98
C GLU A 139 23.89 -10.76 -15.24
N ILE A 140 23.67 -9.86 -16.19
CA ILE A 140 24.48 -9.77 -17.43
C ILE A 140 25.92 -9.39 -17.07
N GLU A 141 26.12 -8.38 -16.23
CA GLU A 141 27.44 -7.98 -15.76
C GLU A 141 28.13 -9.12 -15.01
N SER A 142 27.44 -9.79 -14.09
CA SER A 142 27.95 -10.96 -13.37
C SER A 142 28.36 -12.08 -14.32
N LYS A 143 27.56 -12.39 -15.35
CA LYS A 143 27.91 -13.38 -16.38
C LYS A 143 29.11 -12.94 -17.22
N PHE A 144 29.20 -11.66 -17.57
CA PHE A 144 30.33 -11.10 -18.31
C PHE A 144 31.65 -11.26 -17.52
N TYR A 145 31.69 -10.78 -16.27
CA TYR A 145 32.86 -10.90 -15.41
C TYR A 145 33.24 -12.36 -15.09
N LYS A 146 32.26 -13.27 -14.95
CA LYS A 146 32.53 -14.70 -14.76
C LYS A 146 33.07 -15.36 -16.03
N LYS A 147 32.57 -14.99 -17.21
CA LYS A 147 33.05 -15.51 -18.50
C LYS A 147 34.50 -15.11 -18.75
N ASP A 148 34.84 -13.84 -18.52
CA ASP A 148 36.21 -13.32 -18.70
C ASP A 148 37.23 -13.98 -17.76
N ARG A 149 36.84 -14.33 -16.53
CA ARG A 149 37.72 -15.07 -15.61
C ARG A 149 37.86 -16.56 -15.93
N SER A 150 36.91 -17.14 -16.66
CA SER A 150 36.89 -18.57 -16.98
C SER A 150 37.67 -18.95 -18.24
N GLN A 151 37.92 -17.99 -19.13
CA GLN A 151 38.63 -18.23 -20.38
C GLN A 151 40.08 -17.79 -20.22
N LEU A 152 40.98 -18.74 -19.94
CA LEU A 152 42.41 -18.54 -20.14
C LEU A 152 42.63 -18.08 -21.59
N THR A 153 43.41 -17.02 -21.78
CA THR A 153 43.78 -16.57 -23.11
C THR A 153 44.54 -17.68 -23.84
N LEU A 154 44.49 -17.72 -25.18
CA LEU A 154 45.17 -18.76 -25.97
C LEU A 154 46.68 -18.87 -25.62
N ALA A 155 47.30 -17.74 -25.27
CA ALA A 155 48.68 -17.66 -24.80
C ALA A 155 48.86 -18.32 -23.43
N GLU A 156 47.97 -18.06 -22.47
CA GLU A 156 48.00 -18.69 -21.15
C GLU A 156 47.68 -20.20 -21.22
N ILE A 157 46.75 -20.61 -22.09
CA ILE A 157 46.47 -22.03 -22.37
C ILE A 157 47.73 -22.70 -22.91
N ARG A 158 48.45 -22.05 -23.83
CA ARG A 158 49.69 -22.58 -24.41
C ARG A 158 50.78 -22.70 -23.35
N GLN A 159 51.00 -21.68 -22.53
CA GLN A 159 51.97 -21.73 -21.44
C GLN A 159 51.63 -22.80 -20.40
N ALA A 160 50.34 -22.97 -20.08
CA ALA A 160 49.89 -24.02 -19.17
C ALA A 160 50.11 -25.43 -19.76
N LYS A 161 49.89 -25.61 -21.07
CA LYS A 161 50.22 -26.86 -21.79
C LYS A 161 51.72 -27.12 -21.80
N GLU A 162 52.54 -26.14 -22.14
CA GLU A 162 54.01 -26.27 -22.16
C GLU A 162 54.54 -26.61 -20.76
N LYS A 163 54.03 -25.97 -19.70
CA LYS A 163 54.36 -26.32 -18.31
C LYS A 163 53.93 -27.74 -17.95
N LYS A 164 52.72 -28.17 -18.35
CA LYS A 164 52.23 -29.53 -18.12
C LYS A 164 53.08 -30.56 -18.86
N GLU A 165 53.45 -30.30 -20.11
CA GLU A 165 54.33 -31.15 -20.91
C GLU A 165 55.74 -31.23 -20.31
N ALA A 166 56.28 -30.12 -19.79
CA ALA A 166 57.55 -30.11 -19.07
C ALA A 166 57.47 -30.93 -17.76
N MET A 167 56.40 -30.81 -16.99
CA MET A 167 56.16 -31.64 -15.80
C MET A 167 56.06 -33.13 -16.14
N LEU A 168 55.31 -33.48 -17.19
CA LEU A 168 55.20 -34.86 -17.64
C LEU A 168 56.53 -35.41 -18.17
N ARG A 169 57.29 -34.60 -18.91
CA ARG A 169 58.63 -34.97 -19.40
C ARG A 169 59.62 -35.17 -18.26
N ASN A 170 59.57 -34.33 -17.23
CA ASN A 170 60.41 -34.49 -16.04
C ASN A 170 59.98 -35.73 -15.24
N SER A 171 58.67 -35.99 -15.13
CA SER A 171 58.14 -37.19 -14.47
C SER A 171 58.44 -38.50 -15.22
N ILE A 172 58.61 -38.47 -16.54
CA ILE A 172 59.01 -39.65 -17.34
C ILE A 172 60.52 -39.89 -17.24
N ARG A 173 61.33 -38.83 -17.10
CA ARG A 173 62.78 -38.94 -16.88
C ARG A 173 63.12 -39.59 -15.54
N ASP A 174 62.38 -39.27 -14.48
CA ASP A 174 62.56 -39.94 -13.17
C ASP A 174 62.20 -41.44 -13.20
N PHE A 175 61.48 -41.91 -14.23
CA PHE A 175 61.11 -43.32 -14.38
C PHE A 175 62.11 -44.12 -15.24
N GLN A 176 63.07 -43.46 -15.91
CA GLN A 176 64.07 -44.14 -16.74
C GLN A 176 65.50 -43.74 -16.32
N VAL A 177 66.14 -44.69 -15.60
CA VAL A 177 67.57 -44.82 -15.18
C VAL A 177 67.83 -44.36 -13.71
N SER A 178 68.29 -45.20 -12.77
CA SER A 178 69.23 -46.35 -12.88
C SER A 178 68.83 -47.64 -12.12
N PRO A 179 69.26 -48.81 -12.63
CA PRO A 179 69.16 -50.12 -11.99
C PRO A 179 70.22 -50.36 -10.89
N LEU A 180 69.76 -50.93 -9.78
CA LEU A 180 70.47 -51.83 -8.86
C LEU A 180 71.82 -51.38 -8.27
N ASP A 181 71.78 -50.61 -7.17
CA ASP A 181 72.84 -50.65 -6.14
C ASP A 181 72.43 -51.70 -5.09
N LEU A 182 73.02 -52.90 -5.18
CA LEU A 182 72.98 -53.90 -4.10
C LEU A 182 74.26 -53.78 -3.26
N PRO A 183 74.18 -53.86 -1.92
CA PRO A 183 75.33 -53.85 -1.05
C PRO A 183 75.93 -55.25 -0.88
N GLY A 184 77.27 -55.34 -0.87
CA GLY A 184 78.05 -56.50 -0.46
C GLY A 184 79.45 -56.41 -1.06
N GLU A 185 80.54 -56.88 -0.45
CA GLU A 185 80.90 -57.39 0.88
C GLU A 185 82.44 -57.19 0.97
N ASP A 186 82.95 -57.09 2.21
CA ASP A 186 84.37 -57.11 2.65
C ASP A 186 85.35 -55.96 2.29
#